data_AF-A0A2X3J896-F1
#
_entry.id   AF-A0A2X3J896-F1
#
_cell.length_a   1.000
_cell.length_b   1.000
_cell.length_c   1.000
_cell.angle_alpha   90.00
_cell.angle_beta   90.00
_cell.angle_gamma   90.00
#
_symmetry.space_group_name_H-M   'P 1'
#
loop_
_entity.id
_entity.type
_entity.pdbx_description
1 polymer ?
#
loop_
_entity_poly.entity_id
_entity_poly.type
_entity_poly.pdbx_seq_one_letter_code
_entity_poly.pdbx_strand_id
1 'polypeptide(L)'
;MCVSYLHACGDYLRAGGGSASWALIKGGAALEQLGRVTQVAFDKTGTLTVGKPRVTAIHPATGISESELLTLAAAVEQGATHPLAQAIVREAQVAELAIPTAESQRALVGSGIEAQVNGERVLICAAGKHPADAFAGLINELESAGQTVVLVVRNDDVLGIIALQDTLRADAATAISELNALGVKGVILTGDNPRAAAAIAGELGWSLKRAYCRKIKSKR
;
A
#
# COMPACT_ATOMS: atom_id res chain seq x y z
N MET A 1 -34.41 -27.99 10.75
CA MET A 1 -35.04 -27.61 9.47
C MET A 1 -34.76 -26.13 9.24
N CYS A 2 -33.66 -25.80 8.55
CA CYS A 2 -33.37 -24.43 8.14
C CYS A 2 -33.10 -24.48 6.64
N VAL A 3 -34.04 -23.94 5.87
CA VAL A 3 -34.08 -24.00 4.42
C VAL A 3 -33.03 -23.04 3.87
N SER A 4 -31.95 -23.56 3.30
CA SER A 4 -31.00 -22.79 2.51
C SER A 4 -31.64 -22.43 1.17
N TYR A 5 -32.05 -21.18 1.00
CA TYR A 5 -32.50 -20.68 -0.30
C TYR A 5 -31.28 -20.42 -1.20
N LEU A 6 -30.98 -21.36 -2.11
CA LEU A 6 -30.17 -21.07 -3.30
C LEU A 6 -31.04 -20.27 -4.28
N HIS A 7 -30.82 -18.95 -4.37
CA HIS A 7 -31.26 -18.21 -5.55
C HIS A 7 -30.10 -18.16 -6.55
N ALA A 8 -30.14 -19.06 -7.54
CA ALA A 8 -29.32 -18.95 -8.73
C ALA A 8 -29.96 -17.89 -9.64
N CYS A 9 -29.30 -16.74 -9.77
CA CYS A 9 -29.61 -15.75 -10.79
C CYS A 9 -28.31 -15.49 -11.56
N GLY A 10 -28.09 -16.26 -12.64
CA GLY A 10 -26.82 -16.34 -13.37
C GLY A 10 -25.74 -17.21 -12.69
N ASP A 11 -24.52 -17.23 -13.27
CA ASP A 11 -23.33 -18.00 -12.86
C ASP A 11 -22.77 -17.70 -11.44
N TYR A 12 -23.60 -17.27 -10.49
CA TYR A 12 -23.18 -16.78 -9.18
C TYR A 12 -23.88 -17.56 -8.06
N LEU A 13 -23.07 -18.12 -7.15
CA LEU A 13 -23.51 -18.76 -5.92
C LEU A 13 -23.23 -17.82 -4.74
N ARG A 14 -24.24 -17.58 -3.90
CA ARG A 14 -24.11 -16.88 -2.61
C ARG A 14 -24.01 -17.92 -1.50
N ALA A 15 -22.90 -17.91 -0.76
CA ALA A 15 -22.75 -18.72 0.44
C ALA A 15 -22.84 -17.81 1.68
N GLY A 16 -23.69 -18.18 2.65
CA GLY A 16 -23.86 -17.46 3.91
C GLY A 16 -24.61 -18.29 4.95
N GLY A 17 -24.31 -18.06 6.23
CA GLY A 17 -25.00 -18.62 7.39
C GLY A 17 -24.99 -17.63 8.56
N GLY A 18 -26.09 -17.56 9.33
CA GLY A 18 -26.22 -16.65 10.49
C GLY A 18 -26.11 -15.16 10.14
N SER A 19 -25.84 -14.32 11.15
CA SER A 19 -25.76 -12.85 11.07
C SER A 19 -24.66 -12.35 10.12
N ALA A 20 -24.94 -12.46 8.82
CA ALA A 20 -24.34 -11.85 7.63
C ALA A 20 -22.80 -11.88 7.50
N SER A 21 -22.27 -12.99 6.96
CA SER A 21 -21.04 -13.01 6.15
C SER A 21 -21.37 -13.58 4.78
N TRP A 22 -21.30 -12.75 3.74
CA TRP A 22 -21.70 -13.12 2.38
C TRP A 22 -20.47 -13.24 1.49
N ALA A 23 -20.16 -14.46 1.05
CA ALA A 23 -19.17 -14.71 0.01
C ALA A 23 -19.88 -14.89 -1.34
N LEU A 24 -19.38 -14.19 -2.37
CA LEU A 24 -19.87 -14.32 -3.74
C LEU A 24 -18.91 -15.19 -4.55
N ILE A 25 -19.37 -16.37 -4.95
CA ILE A 25 -18.56 -17.34 -5.70
C ILE A 25 -19.13 -17.45 -7.11
N LYS A 26 -18.29 -17.24 -8.14
CA LYS A 26 -18.72 -17.32 -9.53
C LYS A 26 -18.51 -18.73 -10.06
N GLY A 27 -19.60 -19.47 -10.29
CA GLY A 27 -19.63 -20.82 -10.86
C GLY A 27 -19.38 -21.95 -9.85
N GLY A 28 -19.97 -23.12 -10.12
CA GLY A 28 -19.84 -24.31 -9.28
C GLY A 28 -18.41 -24.87 -9.23
N ALA A 29 -17.67 -24.78 -10.33
CA ALA A 29 -16.27 -25.22 -10.39
C ALA A 29 -15.38 -24.43 -9.40
N ALA A 30 -15.61 -23.13 -9.22
CA ALA A 30 -14.85 -22.33 -8.25
C ALA A 30 -15.12 -22.77 -6.81
N LEU A 31 -16.36 -23.15 -6.49
CA LEU A 31 -16.74 -23.67 -5.17
C LEU A 31 -16.05 -25.02 -4.87
N GLU A 32 -16.02 -25.93 -5.84
CA GLU A 32 -15.32 -27.21 -5.71
C GLU A 32 -13.80 -27.04 -5.52
N GLN A 33 -13.20 -26.10 -6.26
CA GLN A 33 -11.77 -25.78 -6.11
C GLN A 33 -11.47 -25.17 -4.73
N LEU A 34 -12.34 -24.29 -4.22
CA LEU A 34 -12.19 -23.66 -2.91
C LEU A 34 -12.04 -24.71 -1.79
N GLY A 35 -12.81 -25.80 -1.86
CA GLY A 35 -12.77 -26.89 -0.88
C GLY A 35 -11.46 -27.68 -0.84
N ARG A 36 -10.55 -27.47 -1.80
CA ARG A 36 -9.23 -28.13 -1.88
C ARG A 36 -8.06 -27.20 -1.59
N VAL A 37 -8.33 -25.92 -1.32
CA VAL A 37 -7.28 -24.91 -1.09
C VAL A 37 -6.59 -25.18 0.23
N THR A 38 -5.26 -25.31 0.18
CA THR A 38 -4.39 -25.46 1.37
C THR A 38 -3.44 -24.28 1.56
N GLN A 39 -3.37 -23.36 0.58
CA GLN A 39 -2.55 -22.16 0.64
C GLN A 39 -3.29 -20.96 0.05
N VAL A 40 -3.17 -19.80 0.69
CA VAL A 40 -3.75 -18.54 0.22
C VAL A 40 -2.66 -17.49 0.11
N ALA A 41 -2.63 -16.80 -1.02
CA ALA A 41 -1.78 -15.64 -1.24
C ALA A 41 -2.59 -14.36 -1.04
N PHE A 42 -2.17 -13.53 -0.08
CA PHE A 42 -2.80 -12.26 0.22
C PHE A 42 -2.03 -11.12 -0.43
N ASP A 43 -2.74 -10.23 -1.11
CA ASP A 43 -2.22 -8.89 -1.34
C ASP A 43 -2.20 -8.13 -0.01
N LYS A 44 -1.31 -7.14 0.14
CA LYS A 44 -1.26 -6.34 1.36
C LYS A 44 -2.25 -5.19 1.30
N THR A 45 -2.01 -4.26 0.38
CA THR A 45 -2.67 -2.95 0.33
C THR A 45 -4.13 -3.09 -0.05
N GLY A 46 -5.03 -2.74 0.87
CA GLY A 46 -6.49 -2.82 0.66
C GLY A 46 -7.11 -4.20 0.92
N THR A 47 -6.29 -5.25 1.03
CA THR A 47 -6.73 -6.60 1.40
C THR A 47 -6.50 -6.85 2.89
N LEU A 48 -5.24 -6.97 3.34
CA LEU A 48 -4.91 -7.09 4.77
C LEU A 48 -4.97 -5.75 5.50
N THR A 49 -4.72 -4.66 4.77
CA THR A 49 -4.85 -3.29 5.27
C THR A 49 -6.13 -2.65 4.78
N VAL A 50 -6.48 -1.50 5.38
CA VAL A 50 -7.62 -0.68 4.97
C VAL A 50 -7.44 -0.12 3.55
N GLY A 51 -6.20 -0.01 3.06
CA GLY A 51 -5.89 0.58 1.76
C GLY A 51 -5.94 2.11 1.79
N LYS A 52 -5.79 2.69 2.98
CA LYS A 52 -5.86 4.13 3.23
C LYS A 52 -4.61 4.53 4.03
N PRO A 53 -3.43 4.56 3.38
CA PRO A 53 -2.23 4.96 4.06
C PRO A 53 -2.35 6.38 4.60
N ARG A 54 -1.61 6.66 5.67
CA ARG A 54 -1.50 7.99 6.28
C ARG A 54 -0.04 8.36 6.43
N VAL A 55 0.24 9.64 6.34
CA VAL A 55 1.55 10.17 6.73
C VAL A 55 1.69 10.00 8.23
N THR A 56 2.85 9.50 8.65
CA THR A 56 3.14 9.18 10.06
C THR A 56 4.33 9.98 10.57
N ALA A 57 5.27 10.33 9.70
CA ALA A 57 6.38 11.20 10.01
C ALA A 57 6.86 11.94 8.76
N ILE A 58 7.41 13.13 8.96
CA ILE A 58 7.99 14.00 7.93
C ILE A 58 9.35 14.42 8.46
N HIS A 59 10.42 14.11 7.73
CA HIS A 59 11.78 14.38 8.15
C HIS A 59 12.53 15.17 7.07
N PRO A 60 12.56 16.50 7.18
CA PRO A 60 13.26 17.35 6.23
C PRO A 60 14.77 17.34 6.45
N ALA A 61 15.51 17.69 5.39
CA ALA A 61 16.92 18.02 5.48
C ALA A 61 17.12 19.35 6.22
N THR A 62 18.35 19.59 6.70
CA THR A 62 18.68 20.83 7.41
C THR A 62 18.39 22.06 6.54
N GLY A 63 17.68 23.03 7.10
CA GLY A 63 17.30 24.26 6.39
C GLY A 63 15.97 24.16 5.62
N ILE A 64 15.26 23.05 5.74
CA ILE A 64 13.92 22.84 5.15
C ILE A 64 12.93 22.56 6.28
N SER A 65 11.75 23.14 6.21
CA SER A 65 10.66 22.85 7.14
C SER A 65 9.85 21.62 6.70
N GLU A 66 9.18 20.97 7.65
CA GLU A 66 8.25 19.87 7.35
C GLU A 66 7.14 20.31 6.38
N SER A 67 6.61 21.52 6.57
CA SER A 67 5.58 22.09 5.71
C SER A 67 6.06 22.32 4.28
N GLU A 68 7.29 22.82 4.08
CA GLU A 68 7.87 22.98 2.74
C GLU A 68 8.07 21.64 2.04
N LEU A 69 8.61 20.65 2.76
CA LEU A 69 8.80 19.29 2.23
C LEU A 69 7.47 18.68 1.81
N LEU A 70 6.46 18.76 2.69
CA LEU A 70 5.13 18.21 2.45
C LEU A 70 4.43 18.91 1.30
N THR A 71 4.52 20.25 1.23
CA THR A 71 3.92 21.06 0.16
C THR A 71 4.50 20.70 -1.19
N LEU A 72 5.84 20.57 -1.27
CA LEU A 72 6.52 20.17 -2.49
C LEU A 72 6.12 18.75 -2.91
N ALA A 73 6.03 17.83 -1.94
CA ALA A 73 5.63 16.47 -2.20
C ALA A 73 4.18 16.39 -2.72
N ALA A 74 3.27 17.11 -2.07
CA ALA A 74 1.87 17.18 -2.45
C ALA A 74 1.65 17.80 -3.84
N ALA A 75 2.47 18.79 -4.22
CA ALA A 75 2.42 19.39 -5.55
C ALA A 75 2.72 18.36 -6.64
N VAL A 76 3.80 17.58 -6.48
CA VAL A 76 4.16 16.54 -7.45
C VAL A 76 3.18 15.37 -7.44
N GLU A 77 2.60 15.01 -6.29
CA GLU A 77 1.62 13.91 -6.19
C GLU A 77 0.19 14.31 -6.57
N GLN A 78 -0.05 15.58 -6.87
CA GLN A 78 -1.39 16.07 -7.21
C GLN A 78 -1.90 15.36 -8.47
N GLY A 79 -3.13 14.82 -8.40
CA GLY A 79 -3.73 14.07 -9.50
C GLY A 79 -3.27 12.61 -9.65
N ALA A 80 -2.28 12.15 -8.88
CA ALA A 80 -1.88 10.75 -8.88
C ALA A 80 -2.93 9.85 -8.23
N THR A 81 -3.13 8.65 -8.81
CA THR A 81 -4.11 7.66 -8.32
C THR A 81 -3.53 6.70 -7.28
N HIS A 82 -2.23 6.81 -7.00
CA HIS A 82 -1.57 5.92 -6.05
C HIS A 82 -2.02 6.20 -4.61
N PRO A 83 -2.35 5.19 -3.79
CA PRO A 83 -2.81 5.43 -2.42
C PRO A 83 -1.85 6.25 -1.56
N LEU A 84 -0.53 6.03 -1.70
CA LEU A 84 0.49 6.83 -0.99
C LEU A 84 0.47 8.30 -1.42
N ALA A 85 0.31 8.57 -2.71
CA ALA A 85 0.21 9.92 -3.25
C ALA A 85 -0.99 10.66 -2.67
N GLN A 86 -2.14 9.99 -2.64
CA GLN A 86 -3.36 10.54 -2.05
C GLN A 86 -3.22 10.79 -0.54
N ALA A 87 -2.41 10.01 0.16
CA ALA A 87 -2.13 10.24 1.57
C ALA A 87 -1.30 11.52 1.78
N ILE A 88 -0.25 11.74 0.97
CA ILE A 88 0.58 12.95 1.02
C ILE A 88 -0.26 14.19 0.70
N VAL A 89 -1.03 14.16 -0.39
CA VAL A 89 -1.90 15.28 -0.79
C VAL A 89 -2.93 15.58 0.31
N ARG A 90 -3.53 14.54 0.91
CA ARG A 90 -4.49 14.71 2.01
C ARG A 90 -3.84 15.34 3.24
N GLU A 91 -2.63 14.91 3.59
CA GLU A 91 -1.90 15.47 4.73
C GLU A 91 -1.64 16.96 4.54
N ALA A 92 -1.20 17.37 3.35
CA ALA A 92 -1.01 18.78 3.03
C ALA A 92 -2.30 19.60 3.10
N GLN A 93 -3.43 19.02 2.67
CA GLN A 93 -4.75 19.66 2.77
C GLN A 93 -5.24 19.79 4.22
N VAL A 94 -5.01 18.78 5.06
CA VAL A 94 -5.36 18.82 6.49
C VAL A 94 -4.53 19.85 7.23
N ALA A 95 -3.26 20.01 6.84
CA ALA A 95 -2.38 21.05 7.35
C ALA A 95 -2.65 22.45 6.75
N GLU A 96 -3.69 22.60 5.92
CA GLU A 96 -4.10 23.86 5.26
C GLU A 96 -2.96 24.51 4.46
N LEU A 97 -2.07 23.70 3.89
CA LEU A 97 -0.94 24.18 3.11
C LEU A 97 -1.37 24.56 1.69
N ALA A 98 -0.87 25.70 1.21
CA ALA A 98 -1.06 26.13 -0.16
C ALA A 98 -0.19 25.28 -1.11
N ILE A 99 -0.80 24.29 -1.76
CA ILE A 99 -0.10 23.39 -2.70
C ILE A 99 0.15 24.14 -4.01
N PRO A 100 1.42 24.37 -4.42
CA PRO A 100 1.74 25.01 -5.68
C PRO A 100 1.39 24.10 -6.86
N THR A 101 1.17 24.70 -8.03
CA THR A 101 0.94 23.96 -9.26
C THR A 101 2.21 23.23 -9.69
N ALA A 102 2.07 21.96 -10.06
CA ALA A 102 3.12 21.19 -10.71
C ALA A 102 2.88 21.11 -12.23
N GLU A 103 3.96 21.23 -12.99
CA GLU A 103 3.95 21.13 -14.45
C GLU A 103 4.70 19.88 -14.92
N SER A 104 4.40 19.42 -16.13
CA SER A 104 5.13 18.31 -16.77
C SER A 104 5.24 17.03 -15.92
N GLN A 105 4.22 16.75 -15.10
CA GLN A 105 4.18 15.58 -14.23
C GLN A 105 4.26 14.28 -15.05
N ARG A 106 5.16 13.38 -14.66
CA ARG A 106 5.31 12.06 -15.29
C ARG A 106 5.65 10.98 -14.27
N ALA A 107 5.01 9.82 -14.44
CA ALA A 107 5.33 8.63 -13.65
C ALA A 107 6.57 7.91 -14.23
N LEU A 108 7.57 7.69 -13.40
CA LEU A 108 8.76 6.89 -13.72
C LEU A 108 8.52 5.44 -13.29
N VAL A 109 8.35 4.55 -14.27
CA VAL A 109 8.05 3.14 -14.01
C VAL A 109 9.12 2.51 -13.12
N GLY A 110 8.72 2.09 -11.92
CA GLY A 110 9.60 1.41 -10.97
C GLY A 110 10.56 2.33 -10.20
N SER A 111 10.46 3.65 -10.36
CA SER A 111 11.31 4.62 -9.66
C SER A 111 10.49 5.62 -8.85
N GLY A 112 9.36 6.13 -9.36
CA GLY A 112 8.61 7.17 -8.66
C GLY A 112 7.77 8.05 -9.58
N ILE A 113 7.55 9.30 -9.18
CA ILE A 113 6.88 10.34 -9.95
C ILE A 113 7.71 11.61 -9.91
N GLU A 114 7.77 12.33 -11.02
CA GLU A 114 8.48 13.61 -11.06
C GLU A 114 7.64 14.68 -11.75
N ALA A 115 7.87 15.94 -11.38
CA ALA A 115 7.26 17.10 -11.99
C ALA A 115 8.17 18.33 -11.83
N GLN A 116 7.82 19.43 -12.49
CA GLN A 116 8.42 20.73 -12.25
C GLN A 116 7.54 21.53 -11.29
N VAL A 117 8.13 22.05 -10.22
CA VAL A 117 7.46 22.93 -9.26
C VAL A 117 8.30 24.19 -9.13
N ASN A 118 7.72 25.35 -9.42
CA ASN A 118 8.43 26.64 -9.44
C ASN A 118 9.71 26.64 -10.30
N GLY A 119 9.70 25.91 -11.42
CA GLY A 119 10.84 25.80 -12.34
C GLY A 119 11.94 24.81 -11.92
N GLU A 120 11.82 24.17 -10.76
CA GLU A 120 12.77 23.16 -10.29
C GLU A 120 12.22 21.75 -10.50
N ARG A 121 13.11 20.80 -10.86
CA ARG A 121 12.72 19.40 -11.02
C ARG A 121 12.63 18.73 -9.66
N VAL A 122 11.45 18.21 -9.33
CA VAL A 122 11.19 17.48 -8.10
C VAL A 122 10.82 16.04 -8.43
N LEU A 123 11.46 15.09 -7.76
CA LEU A 123 11.22 13.66 -7.86
C LEU A 123 10.77 13.13 -6.49
N ILE A 124 9.69 12.36 -6.49
CA ILE A 124 9.27 11.55 -5.36
C ILE A 124 9.49 10.09 -5.71
N CYS A 125 10.26 9.39 -4.91
CA CYS A 125 10.63 8.00 -5.18
C CYS A 125 10.64 7.14 -3.91
N ALA A 126 10.50 5.82 -4.07
CA ALA A 126 10.64 4.91 -2.94
C ALA A 126 12.08 4.92 -2.41
N ALA A 127 12.26 4.72 -1.10
CA ALA A 127 13.58 4.51 -0.53
C ALA A 127 14.36 3.40 -1.27
N GLY A 128 15.66 3.62 -1.50
CA GLY A 128 16.52 2.71 -2.29
C GLY A 128 16.44 2.89 -3.81
N LYS A 129 15.63 3.84 -4.32
CA LYS A 129 15.63 4.24 -5.74
C LYS A 129 16.51 5.45 -6.04
N HIS A 130 16.91 6.17 -5.00
CA HIS A 130 17.83 7.29 -5.06
C HIS A 130 18.78 7.21 -3.85
N PRO A 131 20.07 7.56 -3.99
CA PRO A 131 20.98 7.69 -2.84
C PRO A 131 20.45 8.68 -1.81
N ALA A 132 20.51 8.30 -0.53
CA ALA A 132 20.00 9.10 0.58
C ALA A 132 20.81 8.81 1.86
N ASP A 133 22.14 8.86 1.76
CA ASP A 133 23.07 8.41 2.80
C ASP A 133 22.84 9.11 4.14
N ALA A 134 22.53 10.41 4.12
CA ALA A 134 22.21 11.20 5.31
C ALA A 134 20.97 10.68 6.06
N PHE A 135 20.04 10.02 5.37
CA PHE A 135 18.81 9.46 5.93
C PHE A 135 18.86 7.94 6.09
N ALA A 136 19.95 7.27 5.71
CA ALA A 136 19.99 5.81 5.64
C ALA A 136 19.65 5.12 6.97
N GLY A 137 20.15 5.64 8.09
CA GLY A 137 19.82 5.12 9.43
C GLY A 137 18.34 5.24 9.76
N LEU A 138 17.76 6.41 9.52
CA LEU A 138 16.36 6.71 9.80
C LEU A 138 15.41 5.93 8.87
N ILE A 139 15.74 5.83 7.59
CA ILE A 139 15.02 4.98 6.62
C ILE A 139 14.99 3.53 7.13
N ASN A 140 16.12 3.02 7.60
CA ASN A 140 16.20 1.66 8.12
C ASN A 140 15.31 1.45 9.35
N GLU A 141 15.26 2.43 10.26
CA GLU A 141 14.42 2.39 11.46
C GLU A 141 12.93 2.38 11.09
N LEU A 142 12.49 3.34 10.28
CA LEU A 142 11.10 3.49 9.86
C LEU A 142 10.61 2.28 9.06
N GLU A 143 11.42 1.76 8.13
CA GLU A 143 11.05 0.57 7.36
C GLU A 143 11.01 -0.69 8.22
N SER A 144 11.89 -0.81 9.22
CA SER A 144 11.85 -1.90 10.21
C SER A 144 10.59 -1.83 11.08
N ALA A 145 10.05 -0.63 11.30
CA ALA A 145 8.79 -0.40 12.00
C ALA A 145 7.54 -0.59 11.13
N GLY A 146 7.66 -1.16 9.92
CA GLY A 146 6.50 -1.41 9.06
C GLY A 146 6.07 -0.25 8.18
N GLN A 147 6.82 0.85 8.17
CA GLN A 147 6.48 2.04 7.40
C GLN A 147 7.06 1.98 5.98
N THR A 148 6.33 2.56 5.05
CA THR A 148 6.79 2.80 3.68
C THR A 148 7.38 4.20 3.62
N VAL A 149 8.65 4.31 3.24
CA VAL A 149 9.36 5.59 3.14
C VAL A 149 9.48 6.03 1.69
N VAL A 150 9.14 7.29 1.43
CA VAL A 150 9.39 7.97 0.15
C VAL A 150 10.37 9.12 0.36
N LEU A 151 11.23 9.32 -0.64
CA LEU A 151 12.21 10.40 -0.69
C LEU A 151 11.64 11.54 -1.53
N VAL A 152 11.86 12.78 -1.09
CA VAL A 152 11.60 13.98 -1.89
C VAL A 152 12.94 14.54 -2.34
N VAL A 153 13.17 14.58 -3.64
CA VAL A 153 14.45 14.93 -4.26
C VAL A 153 14.25 16.13 -5.16
N ARG A 154 15.12 17.12 -5.08
CA ARG A 154 15.12 18.29 -5.97
C ARG A 154 16.50 18.43 -6.59
N ASN A 155 16.57 18.47 -7.91
CA ASN A 155 17.83 18.57 -8.65
C ASN A 155 18.92 17.58 -8.15
N ASP A 156 18.52 16.34 -7.89
CA ASP A 156 19.34 15.24 -7.34
C ASP A 156 19.75 15.36 -5.85
N ASP A 157 19.35 16.43 -5.15
CA ASP A 157 19.53 16.57 -3.71
C ASP A 157 18.30 16.08 -2.93
N VAL A 158 18.52 15.22 -1.93
CA VAL A 158 17.43 14.72 -1.06
C VAL A 158 17.04 15.81 -0.06
N LEU A 159 15.85 16.38 -0.25
CA LEU A 159 15.29 17.41 0.62
C LEU A 159 14.67 16.85 1.90
N GLY A 160 14.41 15.54 1.93
CA GLY A 160 13.86 14.87 3.09
C GLY A 160 13.14 13.58 2.73
N ILE A 161 12.57 12.97 3.75
CA ILE A 161 11.81 11.73 3.65
C ILE A 161 10.44 11.89 4.28
N ILE A 162 9.45 11.18 3.74
CA ILE A 162 8.10 11.09 4.28
C ILE A 162 7.80 9.62 4.56
N ALA A 163 7.38 9.33 5.79
CA ALA A 163 7.02 7.98 6.22
C ALA A 163 5.50 7.83 6.20
N LEU A 164 5.04 6.75 5.58
CA LEU A 164 3.63 6.41 5.47
C LEU A 164 3.37 5.02 6.04
N GLN A 165 2.20 4.86 6.66
CA GLN A 165 1.76 3.57 7.14
C GLN A 165 0.32 3.32 6.73
N ASP A 166 0.01 2.09 6.33
CA ASP A 166 -1.36 1.63 6.09
C ASP A 166 -1.77 0.72 7.24
N THR A 167 -2.94 0.97 7.81
CA THR A 167 -3.41 0.28 9.01
C THR A 167 -3.96 -1.09 8.63
N LEU A 168 -3.61 -2.11 9.39
CA LEU A 168 -4.23 -3.44 9.28
C LEU A 168 -5.73 -3.35 9.58
N ARG A 169 -6.52 -4.21 8.91
CA ARG A 169 -7.93 -4.35 9.28
C ARG A 169 -8.04 -5.03 10.64
N ALA A 170 -9.02 -4.64 11.44
CA ALA A 170 -9.22 -5.19 12.79
C ALA A 170 -9.48 -6.69 12.79
N ASP A 171 -10.11 -7.21 11.73
CA ASP A 171 -10.42 -8.62 11.52
C ASP A 171 -9.28 -9.41 10.84
N ALA A 172 -8.23 -8.75 10.35
CA ALA A 172 -7.16 -9.42 9.62
C ALA A 172 -6.45 -10.47 10.49
N ALA A 173 -6.08 -10.12 11.72
CA ALA A 173 -5.42 -11.06 12.64
C ALA A 173 -6.31 -12.27 12.98
N THR A 174 -7.60 -12.04 13.23
CA THR A 174 -8.57 -13.10 13.53
C THR A 174 -8.77 -14.03 12.33
N ALA A 175 -9.00 -13.48 11.14
CA ALA A 175 -9.18 -14.25 9.91
C ALA A 175 -7.95 -15.12 9.59
N ILE A 176 -6.76 -14.60 9.85
CA ILE A 176 -5.51 -15.33 9.70
C ILE A 176 -5.40 -16.48 10.69
N SER A 177 -5.74 -16.24 11.97
CA SER A 177 -5.76 -17.27 12.99
C SER A 177 -6.75 -18.40 12.63
N GLU A 178 -7.92 -18.07 12.13
CA GLU A 178 -8.93 -19.04 11.70
C GLU A 178 -8.45 -19.88 10.50
N LEU A 179 -7.81 -19.27 9.51
CA LEU A 179 -7.22 -19.99 8.38
C LEU A 179 -6.12 -20.95 8.83
N ASN A 180 -5.25 -20.52 9.75
CA ASN A 180 -4.22 -21.37 10.31
C ASN A 180 -4.83 -22.57 11.07
N ALA A 181 -5.92 -22.37 11.82
CA ALA A 181 -6.64 -23.43 12.53
C ALA A 181 -7.29 -24.45 11.57
N LEU A 182 -7.68 -24.01 10.36
CA LEU A 182 -8.16 -24.86 9.28
C LEU A 182 -7.03 -25.56 8.49
N GLY A 183 -5.77 -25.35 8.87
CA GLY A 183 -4.60 -25.93 8.19
C GLY A 183 -4.24 -25.23 6.87
N VAL A 184 -4.83 -24.06 6.60
CA VAL A 184 -4.56 -23.26 5.40
C VAL A 184 -3.42 -22.30 5.68
N LYS A 185 -2.34 -22.39 4.90
CA LYS A 185 -1.15 -21.53 5.07
C LYS A 185 -1.28 -20.24 4.27
N GLY A 186 -0.95 -19.10 4.86
CA GLY A 186 -0.91 -17.82 4.17
C GLY A 186 0.48 -17.42 3.69
N VAL A 187 0.53 -16.70 2.57
CA VAL A 187 1.71 -15.94 2.13
C VAL A 187 1.28 -14.52 1.74
N ILE A 188 2.10 -13.51 2.07
CA ILE A 188 1.85 -12.12 1.65
C ILE A 188 2.63 -11.86 0.37
N LEU A 189 1.94 -11.43 -0.69
CA LEU A 189 2.52 -10.91 -1.92
C LEU A 189 2.38 -9.40 -1.93
N THR A 190 3.50 -8.68 -1.94
CA THR A 190 3.50 -7.22 -1.94
C THR A 190 4.63 -6.65 -2.79
N GLY A 191 4.35 -5.51 -3.41
CA GLY A 191 5.34 -4.69 -4.11
C GLY A 191 6.11 -3.74 -3.19
N ASP A 192 5.75 -3.68 -1.91
CA ASP A 192 6.37 -2.80 -0.94
C ASP A 192 7.79 -3.24 -0.58
N ASN A 193 8.50 -2.39 0.17
CA ASN A 193 9.85 -2.71 0.60
C ASN A 193 9.85 -4.00 1.47
N PRO A 194 10.92 -4.83 1.41
CA PRO A 194 10.96 -6.11 2.12
C PRO A 194 10.86 -5.99 3.64
N ARG A 195 11.34 -4.88 4.20
CA ARG A 195 11.42 -4.67 5.66
C ARG A 195 10.04 -4.38 6.24
N ALA A 196 9.31 -3.47 5.62
CA ALA A 196 7.94 -3.15 5.97
C ALA A 196 7.02 -4.35 5.76
N ALA A 197 7.23 -5.10 4.67
CA ALA A 197 6.52 -6.34 4.44
C ALA A 197 6.83 -7.39 5.53
N ALA A 198 8.09 -7.50 5.98
CA ALA A 198 8.48 -8.42 7.04
C ALA A 198 7.92 -8.02 8.42
N ALA A 199 7.87 -6.72 8.74
CA ALA A 199 7.26 -6.22 9.97
C ALA A 199 5.79 -6.62 10.06
N ILE A 200 5.01 -6.38 8.99
CA ILE A 200 3.59 -6.76 8.92
C ILE A 200 3.41 -8.29 8.92
N ALA A 201 4.28 -9.03 8.23
CA ALA A 201 4.24 -10.49 8.28
C ALA A 201 4.53 -11.03 9.69
N GLY A 202 5.42 -10.37 10.44
CA GLY A 202 5.73 -10.68 11.83
C GLY A 202 4.54 -10.46 12.76
N GLU A 203 3.84 -9.34 12.62
CA GLU A 203 2.61 -9.07 13.39
C GLU A 203 1.51 -10.11 13.15
N LEU A 204 1.46 -10.68 11.94
CA LEU A 204 0.44 -11.65 11.52
C LEU A 204 0.88 -13.13 11.65
N GLY A 205 2.13 -13.38 12.06
CA GLY A 205 2.67 -14.74 12.25
C GLY A 205 2.84 -15.56 10.97
N TRP A 206 3.06 -14.91 9.81
CA TRP A 206 3.18 -15.58 8.50
C TRP A 206 4.56 -15.46 7.86
N SER A 207 4.87 -16.42 6.98
CA SER A 207 6.10 -16.39 6.17
C SER A 207 5.95 -15.43 4.98
N LEU A 208 6.89 -14.51 4.82
CA LEU A 208 6.94 -13.59 3.68
C LEU A 208 7.45 -14.29 2.40
N LYS A 209 6.75 -14.13 1.27
CA LYS A 209 7.27 -14.47 -0.06
C LYS A 209 7.15 -13.28 -1.00
N ARG A 210 8.27 -12.77 -1.51
CA ARG A 210 8.26 -11.73 -2.55
C ARG A 210 7.75 -12.34 -3.85
N ALA A 211 6.69 -11.77 -4.41
CA ALA A 211 6.36 -11.95 -5.82
C ALA A 211 6.31 -10.57 -6.48
N TYR A 212 7.19 -10.34 -7.45
CA TYR A 212 7.03 -9.22 -8.37
C TYR A 212 5.84 -9.54 -9.28
N CYS A 213 4.65 -9.07 -8.91
CA CYS A 213 3.51 -9.14 -9.81
C CYS A 213 3.72 -8.09 -10.92
N ARG A 214 4.27 -8.51 -12.07
CA ARG A 214 4.15 -7.69 -13.28
C ARG A 214 2.66 -7.51 -13.52
N LYS A 215 2.19 -6.26 -13.51
CA LYS A 215 0.84 -5.90 -13.95
C LYS A 215 0.61 -6.60 -15.29
N ILE A 216 -0.17 -7.67 -15.29
CA ILE A 216 -0.66 -8.27 -16.53
C ILE A 216 -1.63 -7.22 -17.04
N LYS A 217 -1.19 -6.38 -17.99
CA LYS A 217 -2.10 -5.48 -18.70
C LYS A 217 -3.16 -6.39 -19.30
N SER A 218 -4.37 -6.32 -18.76
CA SER A 218 -5.57 -6.82 -19.43
C SER A 218 -5.61 -6.07 -20.76
N LYS A 219 -5.21 -6.77 -21.84
CA LYS A 219 -5.62 -6.39 -23.18
C LYS A 219 -7.14 -6.54 -23.17
N ARG A 220 -7.84 -5.42 -23.03
CA ARG A 220 -9.14 -5.26 -23.64
C ARG A 220 -8.91 -4.74 -25.04
#